data_AF-A0A1B7MDF0-F1
#
_entry.id   AF-A0A1B7MDF0-F1
#
_cell.length_a   1.000
_cell.length_b   1.000
_cell.length_c   1.000
_cell.angle_alpha   90.00
_cell.angle_beta   90.00
_cell.angle_gamma   90.00
#
_symmetry.space_group_name_H-M   'P 1'
#
loop_
_entity.id
_entity.type
_entity.pdbx_description
1 polymer ?
#
loop_
_entity_poly.entity_id
_entity_poly.type
_entity_poly.pdbx_seq_one_letter_code
_entity_poly.pdbx_strand_id
1 'polypeptide(L)' 'EQLDVCPTEVIRRFINRSWRFMSAYRLGLKGKAAEWAVQKQKQHRQVSQRATILIETVLS' A
#
# COMPACT_ATOMS: atom_id res chain seq x y z
N GLU A 1 3.45 4.20 -27.16
CA GLU A 1 3.68 2.85 -27.73
C GLU A 1 3.69 1.74 -26.68
N GLN A 2 4.64 1.67 -25.73
CA GLN A 2 4.63 0.55 -24.74
C GLN A 2 3.45 0.54 -23.75
N LEU A 3 2.92 1.71 -23.38
CA LEU A 3 1.75 1.80 -22.50
C LEU A 3 0.45 1.40 -23.20
N ASP A 4 0.38 1.54 -24.52
CA ASP A 4 -0.81 1.24 -25.32
C ASP A 4 -1.03 -0.27 -25.47
N VAL A 5 0.04 -1.07 -25.36
CA VAL A 5 0.00 -2.53 -25.37
C VAL A 5 -0.34 -3.13 -24.00
N CYS A 6 -0.19 -2.35 -22.92
CA CYS A 6 -0.45 -2.82 -21.57
C CYS A 6 -1.96 -2.76 -21.29
N PRO A 7 -2.59 -3.89 -20.92
CA PRO A 7 -4.01 -3.87 -20.60
C PRO A 7 -4.31 -2.84 -19.51
N THR A 8 -5.33 -2.01 -19.70
CA THR A 8 -5.69 -0.93 -18.77
C THR A 8 -5.89 -1.45 -17.33
N GLU A 9 -6.36 -2.68 -17.18
CA GLU A 9 -6.52 -3.33 -15.88
C GLU A 9 -5.19 -3.55 -15.15
N VAL A 10 -4.11 -3.89 -15.87
CA VAL A 10 -2.77 -4.06 -15.30
C VAL A 10 -2.26 -2.72 -14.78
N ILE A 11 -2.40 -1.66 -15.58
CA ILE A 11 -2.02 -0.30 -15.18
C ILE A 11 -2.80 0.13 -13.93
N ARG A 12 -4.12 -0.08 -13.91
CA ARG A 12 -4.98 0.24 -12.76
C ARG A 12 -4.56 -0.53 -11.51
N ARG A 13 -4.32 -1.84 -11.62
CA ARG A 13 -3.85 -2.66 -10.49
C ARG A 13 -2.52 -2.18 -9.96
N PHE A 14 -1.56 -1.87 -10.84
CA PHE A 14 -0.25 -1.38 -10.47
C PHE A 14 -0.32 -0.04 -9.75
N ILE A 15 -1.03 0.95 -10.30
CA ILE A 15 -1.17 2.27 -9.69
C ILE A 15 -1.88 2.16 -8.34
N ASN A 16 -2.98 1.40 -8.26
CA ASN A 16 -3.72 1.21 -7.01
C ASN A 16 -2.86 0.50 -5.94
N ARG A 17 -2.11 -0.54 -6.31
CA ARG A 17 -1.18 -1.23 -5.40
C ARG A 17 -0.10 -0.27 -4.91
N SER A 18 0.52 0.47 -5.82
CA SER A 18 1.58 1.43 -5.49
C SER A 18 1.08 2.54 -4.57
N TRP A 19 -0.14 3.05 -4.81
CA TRP A 19 -0.75 4.07 -3.94
C TRP A 19 -0.92 3.59 -2.50
N ARG A 20 -1.32 2.33 -2.31
CA ARG A 20 -1.49 1.75 -0.96
C ARG A 20 -0.15 1.65 -0.23
N PHE A 21 0.92 1.24 -0.92
CA PHE A 21 2.27 1.25 -0.35
C PHE A 21 2.75 2.66 -0.02
N MET A 22 2.53 3.63 -0.91
CA MET A 22 2.86 5.03 -0.65
C MET A 22 2.12 5.57 0.58
N SER A 23 0.85 5.19 0.77
CA SER A 23 0.11 5.53 2.00
C SER A 23 0.75 4.91 3.25
N ALA A 24 1.21 3.66 3.19
CA ALA A 24 1.89 3.01 4.31
C ALA A 24 3.23 3.68 4.64
N TYR A 25 4.03 4.02 3.62
CA TYR A 25 5.32 4.69 3.78
C TYR A 25 5.17 6.11 4.36
N ARG A 26 4.16 6.87 3.92
CA ARG A 26 3.84 8.18 4.50
C ARG A 26 3.47 8.12 5.99
N LEU A 27 3.06 6.95 6.47
CA LEU A 27 2.75 6.70 7.88
C LEU A 27 3.92 6.08 8.65
N GLY A 28 5.13 6.04 8.06
CA GLY A 28 6.34 5.57 8.74
C GLY A 28 6.64 4.08 8.62
N LEU A 29 5.69 3.27 8.11
CA LEU A 29 5.88 1.82 7.98
C LEU A 29 6.96 1.47 6.97
N LYS A 30 7.74 0.42 7.23
CA LYS A 30 8.81 -0.05 6.34
C LYS A 30 8.74 -1.56 6.13
N GLY A 31 9.34 -2.04 5.04
CA GLY A 31 9.51 -3.48 4.77
C GLY A 31 8.25 -4.31 4.99
N LYS A 32 8.36 -5.36 5.81
CA LYS A 32 7.27 -6.29 6.15
C LYS A 32 6.09 -5.63 6.84
N ALA A 33 6.31 -4.56 7.62
CA ALA A 33 5.25 -3.81 8.28
C ALA A 33 4.33 -3.14 7.25
N ALA A 34 4.91 -2.50 6.23
CA ALA A 34 4.18 -1.86 5.15
C ALA A 34 3.43 -2.90 4.29
N GLU A 35 4.07 -4.03 3.98
CA GLU A 35 3.44 -5.12 3.23
C GLU A 35 2.22 -5.69 3.97
N TRP A 36 2.37 -6.00 5.26
CA TRP A 36 1.28 -6.52 6.08
C TRP A 36 0.12 -5.51 6.17
N ALA A 37 0.43 -4.23 6.36
CA ALA A 37 -0.57 -3.18 6.42
C ALA A 37 -1.36 -3.05 5.11
N VAL A 38 -0.69 -3.10 3.96
CA VAL A 38 -1.33 -3.08 2.63
C VAL A 38 -2.19 -4.33 2.39
N GLN A 39 -1.77 -5.49 2.88
CA GLN A 39 -2.53 -6.73 2.75
C GLN A 39 -3.79 -6.76 3.64
N LYS A 40 -3.71 -6.20 4.85
CA LYS A 40 -4.84 -6.13 5.79
C LYS A 40 -5.75 -4.91 5.58
N GLN A 41 -5.35 -3.97 4.75
CA GLN A 41 -6.14 -2.80 4.41
C GLN A 41 -7.47 -3.20 3.73
N LYS A 42 -8.58 -2.88 4.40
CA LYS A 42 -9.94 -3.02 3.85
C LYS A 42 -10.54 -1.69 3.37
N GLN A 43 -9.86 -0.56 3.59
CA GLN A 43 -10.36 0.78 3.25
C GLN A 43 -9.88 1.27 1.87
N HIS A 44 -10.63 2.22 1.30
CA HIS A 44 -10.32 2.79 -0.01
C HIS A 44 -9.04 3.64 0.05
N ARG A 45 -7.98 3.14 -0.59
CA ARG A 45 -6.73 3.86 -0.92
C ARG A 45 -5.89 4.41 0.25
N GLN A 46 -6.29 4.27 1.51
CA GLN A 46 -5.52 4.73 2.68
C GLN A 46 -5.39 3.66 3.78
N VAL A 47 -4.20 3.51 4.34
CA VAL A 47 -3.95 2.64 5.50
C VAL A 47 -4.40 3.38 6.77
N SER A 48 -5.08 2.69 7.69
CA SER A 48 -5.54 3.29 8.94
C SER A 48 -4.34 3.70 9.82
N GLN A 49 -4.27 4.97 10.20
CA GLN A 49 -3.22 5.51 11.05
C GLN A 49 -3.16 4.83 12.43
N ARG A 50 -4.31 4.40 12.96
CA ARG A 50 -4.36 3.64 14.21
C ARG A 50 -3.77 2.24 14.06
N ALA A 51 -4.00 1.60 12.92
CA ALA A 51 -3.41 0.31 12.61
C ALA A 51 -1.90 0.43 12.36
N THR A 52 -1.43 1.50 11.71
CA THR A 52 0.01 1.69 11.46
C THR A 52 0.81 1.85 12.73
N ILE A 53 0.34 2.66 13.69
CA ILE A 53 1.02 2.83 14.99
C ILE A 53 1.13 1.47 15.71
N LEU A 54 0.05 0.70 15.78
CA LEU A 54 0.04 -0.63 16.39
C LEU A 54 1.05 -1.59 15.75
N ILE A 55 1.11 -1.62 14.42
CA ILE A 55 2.03 -2.52 13.69
C ILE A 55 3.48 -2.11 13.94
N GLU A 56 3.79 -0.81 13.87
CA GLU A 56 5.13 -0.30 14.12
C GLU A 56 5.58 -0.67 15.53
N THR A 57 4.74 -0.43 16.55
CA THR A 57 5.07 -0.77 17.95
C THR A 57 5.28 -2.26 18.24
N VAL A 58 4.67 -3.16 17.47
CA VAL A 58 4.84 -4.62 17.64
C VAL A 58 6.06 -5.14 16.89
N LEU A 59 6.49 -4.44 15.84
CA LEU A 59 7.59 -4.86 14.96
C LEU A 59 8.92 -4.13 15.24
N SER A 60 8.90 -3.06 16.03
CA SER A 60 10.05 -2.36 16.61
C SER A 60 10.55 -3.07 17.87
#